data_AF-A0A511J1G8-F1
#
_entry.id   AF-A0A511J1G8-F1
#
_cell.length_a   1.000
_cell.length_b   1.000
_cell.length_c   1.000
_cell.angle_alpha   90.00
_cell.angle_beta   90.00
_cell.angle_gamma   90.00
#
_symmetry.space_group_name_H-M   'P 1'
#
loop_
_entity.id
_entity.type
_entity.pdbx_description
1 polymer ?
#
loop_
_entity_poly.entity_id
_entity_poly.type
_entity_poly.pdbx_seq_one_letter_code
_entity_poly.pdbx_strand_id
1 'polypeptide(L)'
;MIKEFKEFIMRGDVLDLAVGVVIGSAFTSIVNQVVQGLITPLVGWIVAMITGTSDLEGALSILDWSPTKGVTFAFGDVISAIITFIITGFVLFLVVKAANHAKKLRSTKEEETIATPTAEDYLSDIRDLLAQQTAENNGRPTTQATVDPTKK
;
A
#
# COMPACT_ATOMS: atom_id res chain seq x y z
N MET A 1 28.61 -12.30 -14.70
CA MET A 1 28.31 -11.30 -13.64
C MET A 1 27.33 -10.21 -14.06
N ILE A 2 27.63 -9.30 -15.00
CA ILE A 2 26.67 -8.24 -15.40
C ILE A 2 25.38 -8.80 -16.03
N LYS A 3 25.47 -9.89 -16.80
CA LYS A 3 24.29 -10.59 -17.35
C LYS A 3 23.45 -11.27 -16.25
N GLU A 4 24.10 -12.03 -15.36
CA GLU A 4 23.43 -12.65 -14.21
C GLU A 4 22.78 -11.61 -13.27
N PHE A 5 23.43 -10.46 -13.09
CA PHE A 5 22.90 -9.34 -12.31
C PHE A 5 21.68 -8.71 -12.97
N LYS A 6 21.71 -8.50 -14.29
CA LYS A 6 20.54 -8.04 -15.05
C LYS A 6 19.39 -9.03 -14.93
N GLU A 7 19.64 -10.33 -15.09
CA GLU A 7 18.61 -11.38 -14.92
C GLU A 7 18.07 -11.45 -13.48
N PHE A 8 18.90 -11.14 -12.48
CA PHE A 8 18.47 -11.05 -11.08
C PHE A 8 17.53 -9.86 -10.85
N ILE A 9 17.87 -8.67 -11.34
CA ILE A 9 17.09 -7.44 -11.15
C ILE A 9 15.81 -7.45 -11.99
N MET A 10 15.82 -8.13 -13.15
CA MET A 10 14.65 -8.28 -14.01
C MET A 10 13.59 -9.26 -13.45
N ARG A 11 13.84 -9.91 -12.30
CA ARG A 11 12.77 -10.60 -11.58
C ARG A 11 11.82 -9.55 -11.01
N GLY A 12 10.57 -9.55 -11.49
CA GLY A 12 9.53 -8.59 -11.08
C GLY A 12 9.42 -8.43 -9.56
N ASP A 13 9.44 -9.56 -8.83
CA ASP A 13 9.35 -9.56 -7.36
C ASP A 13 10.48 -8.76 -6.66
N VAL A 14 11.69 -8.74 -7.24
CA VAL A 14 12.84 -8.01 -6.68
C VAL A 14 12.77 -6.54 -7.04
N LEU A 15 12.36 -6.23 -8.26
CA LEU A 15 12.24 -4.85 -8.74
C LEU A 15 11.14 -4.10 -7.98
N ASP A 16 9.97 -4.72 -7.81
CA ASP A 16 8.83 -4.12 -7.10
C ASP A 16 9.15 -3.91 -5.62
N LEU A 17 9.83 -4.86 -4.99
CA LEU A 17 10.32 -4.70 -3.62
C LEU A 17 11.33 -3.54 -3.52
N ALA A 18 12.30 -3.46 -4.44
CA ALA A 18 13.31 -2.42 -4.44
C ALA A 18 12.69 -1.02 -4.61
N VAL A 19 11.75 -0.88 -5.55
CA VAL A 19 11.02 0.37 -5.77
C VAL A 19 10.19 0.74 -4.53
N GLY A 20 9.52 -0.23 -3.92
CA GLY A 20 8.75 -0.02 -2.69
C GLY A 20 9.61 0.52 -1.53
N VAL A 21 10.80 -0.04 -1.32
CA VAL A 21 11.73 0.40 -0.27
C VAL A 21 12.26 1.82 -0.53
N VAL A 22 12.64 2.12 -1.77
CA VAL A 22 13.15 3.45 -2.14
C VAL A 22 12.07 4.52 -1.98
N ILE A 23 10.86 4.26 -2.49
CA ILE A 23 9.73 5.20 -2.33
C ILE A 23 9.33 5.33 -0.86
N GLY A 24 9.32 4.23 -0.11
CA GLY A 24 9.00 4.25 1.32
C GLY A 24 9.97 5.10 2.15
N SER A 25 11.27 5.02 1.87
CA SER A 25 12.28 5.82 2.57
C SER A 25 12.21 7.32 2.21
N ALA A 26 11.97 7.63 0.93
CA ALA A 26 11.75 9.01 0.48
C ALA A 26 10.48 9.61 1.12
N PHE A 27 9.39 8.85 1.15
CA PHE A 27 8.14 9.28 1.77
C PHE A 27 8.30 9.53 3.28
N THR A 28 8.99 8.64 3.98
CA THR A 28 9.31 8.80 5.40
C THR A 28 10.07 10.10 5.66
N SER A 29 11.04 10.42 4.79
CA SER A 29 11.81 11.67 4.88
C SER A 29 10.94 12.91 4.73
N ILE A 30 9.98 12.92 3.79
CA ILE A 30 9.03 14.03 3.61
C ILE A 30 8.18 14.22 4.86
N VAL A 31 7.64 13.13 5.41
CA VAL A 31 6.81 13.20 6.62
C VAL A 31 7.62 13.72 7.80
N ASN A 32 8.85 13.24 7.98
CA ASN A 32 9.76 13.73 9.02
C ASN A 32 10.04 15.23 8.86
N GLN A 33 10.26 15.71 7.63
CA GLN A 33 10.51 17.12 7.35
C GLN A 33 9.29 17.99 7.70
N VAL A 34 8.08 17.51 7.42
CA VAL A 34 6.82 18.21 7.77
C VAL A 34 6.66 18.26 9.29
N VAL A 35 6.95 17.16 9.98
CA VAL A 35 6.85 17.10 11.43
C VAL A 35 7.86 18.03 12.07
N GLN A 36 9.15 17.88 11.76
CA GLN A 36 10.21 18.69 12.33
C GLN A 36 10.10 20.17 11.94
N GLY A 37 9.68 20.46 10.70
CA GLY A 37 9.65 21.82 10.16
C GLY A 37 8.38 22.61 10.47
N LEU A 38 7.24 21.96 10.67
CA LEU A 38 5.96 22.63 10.91
C LEU A 38 5.35 22.26 12.25
N ILE A 39 5.29 20.97 12.56
CA ILE A 39 4.57 20.49 13.74
C ILE A 39 5.36 20.76 15.03
N THR A 40 6.62 20.34 15.10
CA THR A 40 7.48 20.54 16.28
C THR A 40 7.56 22.01 16.71
N PRO A 41 7.81 23.00 15.82
CA PRO A 41 7.79 24.40 16.23
C PRO A 41 6.40 24.91 16.61
N LEU A 42 5.33 24.40 16.00
CA LEU A 42 3.96 24.78 16.38
C LEU A 42 3.60 24.27 17.79
N VAL A 43 3.98 23.03 18.11
CA VAL A 43 3.81 22.47 19.46
C VAL A 43 4.71 23.21 20.46
N GLY A 44 5.97 23.46 20.11
CA GLY A 44 6.90 24.25 20.92
C GLY A 44 6.36 25.64 21.22
N TRP A 45 5.78 26.33 20.23
CA TRP A 45 5.18 27.65 20.40
C TRP A 45 3.95 27.64 21.34
N ILE A 46 3.09 26.62 21.23
CA ILE A 46 1.95 26.46 22.15
C ILE A 46 2.44 26.21 23.58
N VAL A 47 3.47 25.37 23.75
CA VAL A 47 4.08 25.12 25.06
C VAL A 47 4.71 26.40 25.61
N ALA A 48 5.44 27.14 24.78
CA ALA A 48 6.06 28.42 25.15
C ALA A 48 5.05 29.47 25.62
N MET A 49 3.86 29.50 25.03
CA MET A 49 2.76 30.36 25.48
C MET A 49 2.24 29.98 26.86
N ILE A 50 2.34 28.71 27.25
CA ILE A 50 1.82 28.18 28.52
C ILE A 50 2.92 28.20 29.62
N THR A 51 4.17 27.94 29.27
CA THR A 51 5.29 27.77 30.22
C THR A 51 6.36 28.87 30.14
N GLY A 52 6.30 29.76 29.15
CA GLY A 52 7.29 30.82 28.92
C GLY A 52 8.60 30.37 28.27
N THR A 53 8.71 29.10 27.88
CA THR A 53 9.92 28.49 27.31
C THR A 53 9.69 28.03 25.87
N SER A 54 10.51 28.53 24.94
CA SER A 54 10.32 28.41 23.48
C SER A 54 10.32 26.99 22.91
N ASP A 55 10.87 26.02 23.64
CA ASP A 55 11.11 24.67 23.15
C ASP A 55 10.46 23.62 24.04
N LEU A 56 9.89 22.58 23.40
CA LEU A 56 9.31 21.41 24.08
C LEU A 56 10.36 20.69 24.93
N GLU A 57 11.60 20.66 24.45
CA GLU A 57 12.75 20.06 25.15
C GLU A 57 13.08 20.88 26.41
N GLY A 58 13.26 22.19 26.29
CA GLY A 58 13.51 23.08 27.44
C GLY A 58 12.36 23.17 28.45
N ALA A 59 11.12 23.03 28.00
CA ALA A 59 9.94 22.96 28.87
C ALA A 59 9.87 21.64 29.65
N LEU A 60 10.46 20.57 29.13
CA LEU A 60 10.48 19.25 29.75
C LEU A 60 11.82 18.92 30.41
N SER A 61 12.88 19.72 30.19
CA SER A 61 14.19 19.57 30.86
C SER A 61 14.12 19.75 32.38
N ILE A 62 13.05 20.35 32.90
CA ILE A 62 12.75 20.36 34.35
C ILE A 62 12.49 18.96 34.93
N LEU A 63 12.19 17.97 34.08
CA LEU A 63 12.03 16.58 34.44
C LEU A 63 13.35 15.81 34.42
N ASP A 64 14.43 16.43 33.93
CA ASP A 64 15.72 15.77 33.80
C ASP A 64 16.38 15.64 35.17
N TRP A 65 16.75 14.41 35.51
CA TRP A 65 17.38 14.10 36.78
C TRP A 65 18.87 13.85 36.56
N SER A 66 19.71 14.68 37.17
CA SER A 66 21.16 14.44 37.26
C SER A 66 21.54 14.02 38.69
N PRO A 67 21.56 12.72 39.01
CA PRO A 67 21.93 12.25 40.35
C PRO A 67 23.42 12.39 40.67
N THR A 68 24.32 12.44 39.66
CA THR A 68 25.77 12.62 39.85
C THR A 68 26.39 13.46 38.72
N LYS A 69 27.54 14.09 38.99
CA LYS A 69 28.30 14.87 37.98
C LYS A 69 28.79 13.96 36.86
N GLY A 70 28.01 13.86 35.78
CA GLY A 70 28.37 13.14 34.56
C GLY A 70 27.28 12.22 33.98
N VAL A 71 26.19 11.96 34.72
CA VAL A 71 25.06 11.17 34.21
C VAL A 71 23.78 11.99 34.37
N THR A 72 23.21 12.39 33.24
CA THR A 72 21.95 13.13 33.14
C THR A 72 20.91 12.23 32.49
N PHE A 73 19.80 11.99 33.19
CA PHE A 73 18.65 11.31 32.61
C PHE A 73 17.75 12.35 31.94
N ALA A 74 17.79 12.40 30.62
CA ALA A 74 17.00 13.31 29.79
C ALA A 74 15.57 12.77 29.59
N PHE A 75 14.76 12.79 30.65
CA PHE A 75 13.36 12.37 30.57
C PHE A 75 12.54 13.30 29.69
N GLY A 76 12.93 14.57 29.57
CA GLY A 76 12.30 15.52 28.67
C GLY A 76 12.41 15.11 27.21
N ASP A 77 13.60 14.69 26.77
CA ASP A 77 13.86 14.24 25.39
C ASP A 77 13.03 12.99 25.05
N VAL A 78 12.87 12.07 25.99
CA VAL A 78 12.07 10.86 25.80
C VAL A 78 10.59 11.20 25.60
N ILE A 79 10.04 12.09 26.43
CA ILE A 79 8.64 12.52 26.31
C ILE A 79 8.43 13.32 25.03
N SER A 80 9.38 14.20 24.68
CA SER A 80 9.38 14.94 23.42
C SER A 80 9.38 14.00 22.21
N ALA A 81 10.20 12.95 22.24
CA ALA A 81 10.23 11.92 21.20
C ALA A 81 8.90 11.16 21.10
N ILE A 82 8.25 10.82 22.22
CA ILE A 82 6.95 10.15 22.23
C ILE A 82 5.86 11.06 21.62
N ILE A 83 5.82 12.34 22.01
CA ILE A 83 4.87 13.31 21.46
C ILE A 83 5.08 13.44 19.95
N THR A 84 6.33 13.61 19.52
CA THR A 84 6.70 13.70 18.11
C THR A 84 6.30 12.45 17.33
N PHE A 85 6.49 11.26 17.90
CA PHE A 85 6.08 9.99 17.29
C PHE A 85 4.56 9.91 17.09
N ILE A 86 3.76 10.26 18.12
CA ILE A 86 2.30 10.24 18.03
C ILE A 86 1.82 11.19 16.94
N ILE A 87 2.37 12.41 16.86
CA ILE A 87 1.94 13.37 15.84
C ILE A 87 2.38 12.94 14.44
N THR A 88 3.59 12.40 14.30
CA THR A 88 4.06 11.82 13.02
C THR A 88 3.11 10.72 12.53
N GLY A 89 2.71 9.81 13.42
CA GLY A 89 1.73 8.77 13.12
C GLY A 89 0.37 9.34 12.72
N PHE A 90 -0.09 10.41 13.39
CA PHE A 90 -1.34 11.09 13.04
C PHE A 90 -1.29 11.75 11.66
N VAL A 91 -0.18 12.42 11.32
CA VAL A 91 0.03 13.00 9.98
C VAL A 91 0.04 11.90 8.92
N LEU A 92 0.74 10.80 9.16
CA LEU A 92 0.78 9.65 8.25
C LEU A 92 -0.62 9.06 8.03
N PHE A 93 -1.40 8.95 9.09
CA PHE A 93 -2.80 8.52 9.02
C PHE A 93 -3.65 9.46 8.16
N LEU A 94 -3.51 10.78 8.29
CA LEU A 94 -4.22 11.74 7.44
C LEU A 94 -3.85 11.59 5.97
N VAL A 95 -2.57 11.38 5.65
CA VAL A 95 -2.11 11.19 4.26
C VAL A 95 -2.69 9.89 3.68
N VAL A 96 -2.63 8.78 4.42
CA VAL A 96 -3.21 7.50 3.99
C VAL A 96 -4.72 7.62 3.82
N LYS A 97 -5.41 8.29 4.75
CA LYS A 97 -6.85 8.56 4.65
C LYS A 97 -7.20 9.37 3.41
N ALA A 98 -6.43 10.42 3.10
CA ALA A 98 -6.63 11.23 1.89
C ALA A 98 -6.39 10.41 0.61
N ALA A 99 -5.33 9.60 0.58
CA ALA A 99 -5.04 8.71 -0.54
C ALA A 99 -6.15 7.67 -0.74
N ASN A 100 -6.64 7.05 0.33
CA ASN A 100 -7.75 6.08 0.28
C ASN A 100 -9.06 6.74 -0.16
N HIS A 101 -9.33 7.97 0.28
CA HIS A 101 -10.49 8.74 -0.16
C HIS A 101 -10.41 9.09 -1.65
N ALA A 102 -9.24 9.52 -2.14
CA ALA A 102 -9.02 9.79 -3.56
C ALA A 102 -9.16 8.54 -4.43
N LYS A 103 -8.66 7.38 -3.97
CA LYS A 103 -8.88 6.09 -4.65
C LYS A 103 -10.37 5.74 -4.73
N LYS A 104 -11.13 5.93 -3.64
CA LYS A 104 -12.57 5.68 -3.62
C LYS A 104 -13.32 6.56 -4.65
N LEU A 105 -12.95 7.84 -4.75
CA LEU A 105 -13.53 8.76 -5.74
C LEU A 105 -13.18 8.39 -7.20
N ARG A 106 -12.02 7.78 -7.44
CA ARG A 106 -11.62 7.28 -8.76
C ARG A 106 -12.30 5.95 -9.10
N SER A 107 -12.46 5.05 -8.13
CA SER A 107 -13.17 3.77 -8.30
C SER A 107 -14.63 3.96 -8.72
N THR A 108 -15.33 4.97 -8.20
CA THR A 108 -16.70 5.32 -8.63
C THR A 108 -16.75 5.84 -10.09
N LYS A 109 -15.63 6.28 -10.65
CA LYS A 109 -15.53 6.73 -12.04
C LYS A 109 -15.07 5.64 -13.00
N GLU A 110 -14.41 4.60 -12.50
CA GLU A 110 -13.96 3.43 -13.26
C GLU A 110 -14.98 2.28 -13.31
N GLU A 111 -16.07 2.33 -12.54
CA GLU A 111 -17.21 1.39 -12.69
C GLU A 111 -17.94 1.53 -14.05
N GLU A 112 -17.69 2.59 -14.82
CA GLU A 112 -18.15 2.70 -16.22
C GLU A 112 -17.12 2.23 -17.26
N THR A 113 -15.89 1.89 -16.86
CA THR A 113 -14.86 1.45 -17.79
C THR A 113 -14.37 0.05 -17.46
N ILE A 114 -15.11 -0.91 -18.04
CA ILE A 114 -14.67 -2.25 -18.39
C ILE A 114 -14.33 -3.12 -17.17
N ALA A 115 -15.35 -3.79 -16.63
CA ALA A 115 -15.12 -5.07 -15.98
C ALA A 115 -14.40 -5.97 -16.99
N THR A 116 -13.08 -6.09 -16.85
CA THR A 116 -12.34 -7.14 -17.56
C THR A 116 -12.93 -8.46 -17.09
N PRO A 117 -13.42 -9.33 -18.01
CA PRO A 117 -14.02 -10.58 -17.63
C PRO A 117 -13.07 -11.34 -16.71
N THR A 118 -13.57 -11.74 -15.56
CA THR A 118 -12.79 -12.47 -14.56
C THR A 118 -12.54 -13.89 -15.07
N ALA A 119 -11.57 -14.61 -14.48
CA ALA A 119 -11.32 -16.00 -14.85
C ALA A 119 -12.59 -16.85 -14.66
N GLU A 120 -13.38 -16.50 -13.66
CA GLU A 120 -14.68 -17.08 -13.33
C GLU A 120 -15.71 -16.87 -14.45
N ASP A 121 -15.73 -15.69 -15.10
CA ASP A 121 -16.62 -15.41 -16.24
C ASP A 121 -16.25 -16.29 -17.44
N TYR A 122 -14.96 -16.41 -17.76
CA TYR A 122 -14.50 -17.29 -18.84
C TYR A 122 -14.83 -18.76 -18.58
N LEU A 123 -14.73 -19.22 -17.32
CA LEU A 123 -15.08 -20.59 -16.95
C LEU A 123 -16.59 -20.85 -17.06
N SER A 124 -17.43 -19.86 -16.77
CA SER A 124 -18.88 -19.95 -16.99
C SER A 124 -19.20 -20.06 -18.47
N ASP A 125 -18.60 -19.20 -19.31
CA ASP A 125 -18.79 -19.24 -20.76
C ASP A 125 -18.33 -20.58 -21.35
N ILE A 126 -17.18 -21.09 -20.92
CA ILE A 126 -16.66 -22.39 -21.36
C ILE A 126 -17.61 -23.53 -20.96
N ARG A 127 -18.15 -23.52 -19.73
CA ARG A 127 -19.12 -24.52 -19.27
C ARG A 127 -20.37 -24.51 -20.13
N ASP A 128 -20.90 -23.33 -20.44
CA ASP A 128 -22.15 -23.18 -21.16
C ASP A 128 -21.98 -23.57 -22.65
N LEU A 129 -20.84 -23.24 -23.25
CA LEU A 129 -20.45 -23.70 -24.59
C LEU A 129 -20.28 -25.23 -24.65
N LEU A 130 -19.67 -25.86 -23.64
CA LEU A 130 -19.53 -27.31 -23.55
C LEU A 130 -20.89 -28.02 -23.37
N ALA A 131 -21.80 -27.42 -22.59
CA ALA A 131 -23.14 -27.94 -22.41
C ALA A 131 -23.94 -27.90 -23.73
N GLN A 132 -23.85 -26.80 -24.48
CA GLN A 132 -24.45 -26.70 -25.82
C GLN A 132 -23.85 -27.71 -26.80
N GLN A 133 -22.52 -27.86 -26.83
CA GLN A 133 -21.86 -28.82 -27.71
C GLN A 133 -22.25 -30.27 -27.40
N THR A 134 -22.42 -30.61 -26.12
CA THR A 134 -22.88 -31.94 -25.70
C THR A 134 -24.34 -32.20 -26.09
N ALA A 135 -25.20 -31.20 -25.95
CA ALA A 135 -26.60 -31.28 -26.38
C ALA A 135 -26.72 -31.41 -27.92
N GLU A 136 -25.93 -30.66 -28.69
CA GLU A 136 -25.89 -30.77 -30.15
C GLU A 136 -25.32 -32.11 -30.64
N ASN A 137 -24.30 -32.65 -29.96
CA ASN A 137 -23.69 -33.92 -30.33
C ASN A 137 -24.62 -35.12 -30.06
N ASN A 138 -25.41 -35.07 -28.97
CA ASN A 138 -26.42 -36.09 -28.67
C ASN A 138 -27.68 -36.02 -29.58
N GLY A 139 -27.86 -34.91 -30.30
CA GLY A 139 -28.99 -34.70 -31.21
C GLY A 139 -28.72 -35.08 -32.68
N ARG A 140 -27.47 -35.40 -33.05
CA ARG A 140 -27.15 -35.89 -34.41
C ARG A 140 -27.34 -37.40 -34.46
N PRO A 141 -28.29 -37.94 -35.26
CA PRO A 141 -28.31 -39.36 -35.56
C PRO A 141 -27.00 -39.66 -36.29
N THR A 142 -26.22 -40.59 -35.76
CA THR A 142 -25.11 -41.22 -36.46
C THR A 142 -25.67 -41.69 -37.80
N THR A 143 -25.40 -40.95 -38.87
CA THR A 143 -25.70 -41.41 -40.22
C THR A 143 -24.69 -42.52 -40.47
N GLN A 144 -25.03 -43.71 -39.99
CA GLN A 144 -24.41 -44.94 -40.43
C GLN A 144 -24.60 -44.94 -41.95
N ALA A 145 -23.51 -44.79 -42.67
CA ALA A 145 -23.49 -45.06 -44.09
C ALA A 145 -23.88 -46.52 -44.29
N THR A 146 -25.17 -46.77 -44.55
CA THR A 146 -25.65 -48.01 -45.15
C THR A 146 -24.99 -48.11 -46.52
N VAL A 147 -23.90 -48.88 -46.57
CA VAL A 147 -23.37 -49.39 -47.84
C VAL A 147 -24.44 -50.31 -48.41
N ASP A 148 -25.15 -49.83 -49.43
CA ASP A 148 -26.10 -50.60 -50.23
C ASP A 148 -25.35 -51.72 -50.98
N PRO A 149 -25.61 -53.01 -50.70
CA PRO A 149 -24.95 -54.11 -51.38
C PRO A 149 -25.61 -54.50 -52.71
N THR A 150 -26.55 -53.71 -53.24
CA THR A 150 -27.27 -54.04 -54.48
C THR A 150 -27.04 -53.04 -55.60
N LYS A 151 -25.80 -53.01 -56.11
CA LYS A 151 -25.56 -52.61 -57.51
C LYS A 151 -24.71 -53.68 -58.20
N LYS A 152 -25.41 -54.52 -58.96
CA LYS A 152 -24.86 -55.38 -60.01
C LYS A 152 -24.24 -54.53 -61.12
#